data_AF-T1BTD9-F1
#
_entry.id   AF-T1BTD9-F1
#
_cell.length_a   1.000
_cell.length_b   1.000
_cell.length_c   1.000
_cell.angle_alpha   90.00
_cell.angle_beta   90.00
_cell.angle_gamma   90.00
#
_symmetry.space_group_name_H-M   'P 1'
#
loop_
_entity.id
_entity.type
_entity.pdbx_description
1 polymer ?
#
loop_
_entity_poly.entity_id
_entity_poly.type
_entity_poly.pdbx_seq_one_letter_code
_entity_poly.pdbx_strand_id
1 'polypeptide(L)'
;MFPSALLLARAYKDGVRPVFLGDPMLPQAEAVLRIYRERVGQSRRELGKQVRDLEAKVDKYKVVRGLALLVERRCAFSPREGPSPTKVRARLFDETKGAAVTPEERAAVLARLAPEF
;
A
#
# COMPACT_ATOMS: atom_id res chain seq x y z
N MET A 1 -9.31 -1.17 -11.91
CA MET A 1 -9.10 0.11 -12.64
C MET A 1 -7.66 0.57 -12.51
N PHE A 2 -6.96 0.95 -13.59
CA PHE A 2 -5.57 1.44 -13.51
C PHE A 2 -5.54 2.97 -13.27
N PRO A 3 -4.75 3.51 -12.32
CA PRO A 3 -4.72 4.94 -12.01
C PRO A 3 -4.18 5.77 -13.18
N SER A 4 -4.88 6.88 -13.51
CA SER A 4 -4.46 7.80 -14.57
C SER A 4 -3.06 8.39 -14.33
N ALA A 5 -2.70 8.66 -13.08
CA ALA A 5 -1.38 9.18 -12.69
C ALA A 5 -0.22 8.25 -13.07
N LEU A 6 -0.47 6.94 -13.21
CA LEU A 6 0.52 5.93 -13.59
C LEU A 6 0.52 5.63 -15.10
N LEU A 7 -0.36 6.26 -15.88
CA LEU A 7 -0.37 6.06 -17.33
C LEU A 7 0.92 6.60 -17.95
N LEU A 8 1.44 5.80 -18.88
CA LEU A 8 2.53 6.20 -19.76
C LEU A 8 1.92 6.56 -21.09
N ALA A 9 1.93 7.85 -21.40
CA ALA A 9 1.43 8.37 -22.66
C ALA A 9 2.31 9.53 -23.10
N ARG A 10 2.38 9.73 -24.42
CA ARG A 10 3.04 10.87 -25.05
C ARG A 10 1.98 11.69 -25.77
N ALA A 11 1.92 12.98 -25.47
CA ALA A 11 1.18 13.92 -26.30
C ALA A 11 2.06 14.28 -27.51
N TYR A 12 1.50 14.24 -28.71
CA TYR A 12 2.17 14.72 -29.92
C TYR A 12 1.14 15.27 -30.89
N LYS A 13 1.29 16.55 -31.25
CA LYS A 13 0.42 17.34 -32.14
C LYS A 13 -1.07 17.04 -31.93
N ASP A 14 -1.59 16.07 -32.66
CA ASP A 14 -3.01 15.82 -32.85
C ASP A 14 -3.57 14.72 -31.91
N GLY A 15 -2.81 14.29 -30.90
CA GLY A 15 -3.35 13.32 -29.94
C GLY A 15 -2.41 12.84 -28.85
N VAL A 16 -2.95 11.89 -28.08
CA VAL A 16 -2.27 11.20 -26.98
C VAL A 16 -2.02 9.75 -27.40
N ARG A 17 -0.76 9.34 -27.43
CA ARG A 17 -0.37 7.97 -27.78
C ARG A 17 0.07 7.22 -26.52
N PRO A 18 -0.52 6.04 -26.21
CA PRO A 18 -0.04 5.22 -25.11
C PRO A 18 1.39 4.72 -25.39
N VAL A 19 2.20 4.64 -24.33
CA VAL A 19 3.53 4.05 -24.38
C VAL A 19 3.46 2.68 -23.75
N PHE A 20 3.50 1.64 -24.59
CA PHE A 20 3.56 0.26 -24.14
C PHE A 20 4.97 -0.09 -23.66
N LEU A 21 5.04 -1.02 -22.70
CA LEU A 21 6.29 -1.57 -22.22
C LEU A 21 6.75 -2.68 -23.18
N GLY A 22 8.05 -2.80 -23.37
CA GLY A 22 8.69 -3.90 -24.08
C GLY A 22 9.89 -4.43 -23.30
N ASP A 23 10.68 -5.28 -23.93
CA ASP A 23 11.80 -6.03 -23.34
C ASP A 23 12.78 -5.19 -22.51
N PRO A 24 13.10 -3.92 -22.88
CA PRO A 24 14.00 -3.09 -22.05
C PRO A 24 13.50 -2.88 -20.60
N MET A 25 12.23 -3.15 -20.32
CA MET A 25 11.61 -2.99 -19.00
C MET A 25 11.53 -4.31 -18.20
N LEU A 26 12.03 -5.42 -18.76
CA LEU A 26 12.06 -6.71 -18.06
C LEU A 26 12.84 -6.67 -16.74
N PRO A 27 14.01 -6.00 -16.61
CA PRO A 27 14.73 -5.94 -15.34
C PRO A 27 13.89 -5.32 -14.20
N GLN A 28 13.07 -4.30 -14.52
CA GLN A 28 12.18 -3.67 -13.55
C GLN A 28 11.03 -4.60 -13.17
N ALA A 29 10.46 -5.34 -14.13
CA ALA A 29 9.43 -6.33 -13.88
C ALA A 29 9.92 -7.47 -12.99
N GLU A 30 11.10 -8.01 -13.27
CA GLU A 30 11.74 -9.04 -12.46
C GLU A 30 12.04 -8.54 -11.04
N ALA A 31 12.57 -7.33 -10.91
CA ALA A 31 12.86 -6.73 -9.60
C ALA A 31 11.58 -6.55 -8.76
N VAL A 32 10.49 -6.07 -9.36
CA VAL A 32 9.19 -5.95 -8.67
C VAL A 32 8.66 -7.32 -8.27
N LEU A 33 8.66 -8.29 -9.17
CA LEU A 33 8.19 -9.65 -8.86
C LEU A 33 8.99 -10.26 -7.71
N ARG A 34 10.31 -10.07 -7.71
CA ARG A 34 11.21 -10.54 -6.65
C ARG A 34 10.85 -9.94 -5.29
N ILE A 35 10.59 -8.63 -5.21
CA ILE A 35 10.16 -7.96 -3.97
C ILE A 35 8.95 -8.66 -3.36
N TYR A 36 7.91 -8.95 -4.15
CA TYR A 36 6.70 -9.57 -3.62
C TYR A 36 6.86 -11.08 -3.34
N ARG A 37 7.64 -11.81 -4.14
CA ARG A 37 7.87 -13.26 -3.96
C ARG A 37 8.73 -13.58 -2.74
N GLU A 38 9.79 -12.82 -2.51
CA GLU A 38 10.76 -13.11 -1.43
C GLU A 38 10.29 -12.60 -0.06
N ARG A 39 9.20 -11.83 0.01
CA ARG A 39 8.76 -11.12 1.21
C ARG A 39 7.32 -11.45 1.61
N VAL A 40 6.88 -12.66 1.31
CA VAL A 40 5.59 -13.17 1.80
C VAL A 40 5.57 -13.09 3.34
N GLY A 41 4.47 -12.60 3.89
CA GLY A 41 4.31 -12.34 5.33
C GLY A 41 4.70 -10.93 5.78
N GLN A 42 5.41 -10.15 4.95
CA GLN A 42 5.66 -8.73 5.26
C GLN A 42 4.40 -7.88 5.05
N SER A 43 4.32 -6.77 5.78
CA SER A 43 3.22 -5.81 5.65
C SER A 43 3.28 -5.07 4.32
N ARG A 44 2.11 -4.58 3.87
CA ARG A 44 2.03 -3.67 2.71
C ARG A 44 2.96 -2.46 2.84
N ARG A 45 3.18 -1.95 4.05
CA ARG A 45 4.08 -0.82 4.31
C ARG A 45 5.53 -1.17 3.99
N GLU A 46 5.97 -2.35 4.39
CA GLU A 46 7.33 -2.84 4.15
C GLU A 46 7.57 -3.14 2.67
N LEU A 47 6.64 -3.83 2.01
CA LEU A 47 6.67 -4.05 0.56
C LEU A 47 6.72 -2.71 -0.19
N GLY A 48 5.86 -1.76 0.19
CA GLY A 48 5.86 -0.42 -0.39
C GLY A 48 7.16 0.35 -0.15
N LYS A 49 7.88 0.11 0.95
CA LYS A 49 9.22 0.68 1.17
C LYS A 49 10.21 0.14 0.14
N GLN A 50 10.21 -1.17 -0.09
CA GLN A 50 11.10 -1.78 -1.08
C GLN A 50 10.81 -1.33 -2.50
N VAL A 51 9.52 -1.15 -2.84
CA VAL A 51 9.14 -0.60 -4.14
C VAL A 51 9.66 0.83 -4.28
N ARG A 52 9.53 1.69 -3.24
CA ARG A 52 10.12 3.04 -3.25
C ARG A 52 11.65 3.03 -3.36
N ASP A 53 12.32 2.11 -2.68
CA ASP A 53 13.77 1.97 -2.77
C ASP A 53 14.21 1.54 -4.19
N LEU A 54 13.38 0.77 -4.91
CA LEU A 54 13.59 0.41 -6.31
C LEU A 54 13.30 1.60 -7.25
N GLU A 55 12.22 2.35 -7.00
CA GLU A 55 11.88 3.56 -7.76
C GLU A 55 13.02 4.57 -7.77
N ALA A 56 13.71 4.75 -6.63
CA ALA A 56 14.84 5.67 -6.50
C ALA A 56 16.05 5.30 -7.37
N LYS A 57 16.10 4.08 -7.93
CA LYS A 57 17.23 3.57 -8.72
C LYS A 57 16.94 3.52 -10.22
N VAL A 58 15.77 3.99 -10.67
CA VAL A 58 15.37 3.92 -12.08
C VAL A 58 14.74 5.23 -12.56
N ASP A 59 15.01 5.61 -13.80
CA ASP A 59 14.47 6.85 -14.38
C ASP A 59 12.94 6.78 -14.56
N LYS A 60 12.43 5.59 -14.91
CA LYS A 60 11.02 5.36 -15.22
C LYS A 60 10.23 4.88 -13.99
N TYR A 61 10.23 5.65 -12.91
CA TYR A 61 9.55 5.27 -11.65
C TYR A 61 8.07 4.85 -11.83
N LYS A 62 7.34 5.45 -12.80
CA LYS A 62 5.96 5.08 -13.13
C LYS A 62 5.81 3.62 -13.58
N VAL A 63 6.83 3.06 -14.24
CA VAL A 63 6.87 1.65 -14.66
C VAL A 63 6.90 0.77 -13.41
N VAL A 64 7.80 1.05 -12.46
CA VAL A 64 7.90 0.30 -11.20
C VAL A 64 6.60 0.38 -10.41
N ARG A 65 6.02 1.57 -10.24
CA ARG A 65 4.72 1.75 -9.55
C ARG A 65 3.58 1.01 -10.22
N GLY A 66 3.50 1.12 -11.55
CA GLY A 66 2.47 0.45 -12.34
C GLY A 66 2.56 -1.08 -12.22
N LEU A 67 3.77 -1.63 -12.34
CA LEU A 67 4.02 -3.06 -12.19
C LEU A 67 3.73 -3.53 -10.77
N ALA A 68 4.20 -2.81 -9.74
CA ALA A 68 3.94 -3.14 -8.34
C ALA A 68 2.44 -3.17 -8.03
N LEU A 69 1.68 -2.18 -8.53
CA LEU A 69 0.23 -2.17 -8.43
C LEU A 69 -0.44 -3.39 -9.06
N LEU A 70 0.03 -3.82 -10.23
CA LEU A 70 -0.51 -5.01 -10.92
C LEU A 70 -0.18 -6.30 -10.17
N VAL A 71 1.03 -6.42 -9.63
CA VAL A 71 1.45 -7.57 -8.80
C VAL A 71 0.68 -7.61 -7.49
N GLU A 72 0.54 -6.48 -6.79
CA GLU A 72 -0.18 -6.41 -5.51
C GLU A 72 -1.65 -6.86 -5.64
N ARG A 73 -2.29 -6.56 -6.78
CA ARG A 73 -3.66 -7.05 -7.07
C ARG A 73 -3.77 -8.57 -7.18
N ARG A 74 -2.66 -9.24 -7.44
CA ARG A 74 -2.57 -10.71 -7.49
C ARG A 74 -2.13 -11.30 -6.15
N CYS A 75 -1.84 -10.46 -5.14
CA CYS A 75 -1.50 -10.90 -3.80
C CYS A 75 -2.74 -10.97 -2.91
N ALA A 76 -2.74 -11.91 -1.96
CA ALA A 76 -3.69 -11.95 -0.87
C ALA A 76 -3.10 -11.26 0.36
N PHE A 77 -3.91 -10.43 1.02
CA PHE A 77 -3.54 -9.80 2.29
C PHE A 77 -4.65 -10.03 3.29
N SER A 78 -4.25 -10.50 4.47
CA SER A 78 -5.15 -10.68 5.60
C SER A 78 -4.76 -9.73 6.73
N PRO A 79 -5.72 -9.28 7.55
CA PRO A 79 -5.40 -8.67 8.83
C PRO A 79 -4.48 -9.59 9.63
N ARG A 80 -3.66 -8.99 10.51
CA ARG A 80 -2.96 -9.77 11.52
C ARG A 80 -3.99 -10.46 12.42
N GLU A 81 -3.60 -11.59 13.00
CA GLU A 81 -4.42 -12.25 14.01
C GLU A 81 -4.73 -11.29 15.16
N GLY A 82 -5.97 -11.36 15.64
CA GLY A 82 -6.47 -10.47 16.68
C GLY A 82 -7.96 -10.13 16.52
N PRO A 83 -8.48 -9.26 17.40
CA PRO A 83 -9.87 -8.84 17.36
C PRO A 83 -10.19 -8.07 16.08
N SER A 84 -11.47 -8.07 15.70
CA SER A 84 -11.93 -7.35 14.50
C SER A 84 -11.60 -5.85 14.60
N PRO A 85 -10.77 -5.30 13.70
CA PRO A 85 -10.40 -3.89 13.74
C PRO A 85 -11.59 -2.93 13.60
N THR A 86 -12.69 -3.40 12.99
CA THR A 86 -13.93 -2.63 12.89
C THR A 86 -14.66 -2.56 14.23
N LYS A 87 -14.77 -3.70 14.94
CA LYS A 87 -15.42 -3.75 16.26
C LYS A 87 -14.63 -2.95 17.30
N VAL A 88 -13.30 -3.11 17.32
CA VAL A 88 -12.41 -2.37 18.24
C VAL A 88 -12.57 -0.86 18.05
N ARG A 89 -12.52 -0.37 16.79
CA ARG A 89 -12.68 1.07 16.52
C ARG A 89 -14.07 1.60 16.86
N ALA A 90 -15.12 0.84 16.54
CA ALA A 90 -16.48 1.24 16.88
C ALA A 90 -16.64 1.44 18.39
N ARG A 91 -16.16 0.48 19.20
CA ARG A 91 -16.23 0.56 20.66
C ARG A 91 -15.40 1.72 21.22
N LEU A 92 -14.17 1.89 20.72
CA LEU A 92 -13.29 2.99 21.14
C LEU A 92 -13.92 4.36 20.89
N PHE A 93 -14.49 4.58 19.70
CA PHE A 93 -15.05 5.89 19.33
C PHE A 93 -16.41 6.17 19.98
N ASP A 94 -17.18 5.12 20.27
CA ASP A 94 -18.41 5.23 21.06
C ASP A 94 -18.10 5.68 22.50
N GLU A 95 -17.08 5.08 23.12
CA GLU A 95 -16.67 5.39 24.49
C GLU A 95 -16.08 6.80 24.65
N THR A 96 -15.26 7.26 23.71
CA THR A 96 -14.65 8.60 23.80
C THR A 96 -15.59 9.74 23.40
N LYS A 97 -16.77 9.43 22.84
CA LYS A 97 -17.71 10.42 22.27
C LYS A 97 -17.03 11.50 21.41
N GLY A 98 -15.97 11.14 20.70
CA GLY A 98 -15.13 12.08 19.96
C GLY A 98 -13.65 11.74 20.06
N ALA A 99 -12.93 12.35 21.00
CA ALA A 99 -11.49 12.19 21.14
C ALA A 99 -11.04 12.24 22.61
N ALA A 100 -10.09 11.37 22.96
CA ALA A 100 -9.26 11.57 24.14
C ALA A 100 -8.20 12.62 23.77
N VAL A 101 -8.21 13.76 24.45
CA VAL A 101 -7.35 14.92 24.12
C VAL A 101 -6.06 14.93 24.94
N THR A 102 -6.00 14.15 26.01
CA THR A 102 -4.80 13.96 26.81
C THR A 102 -4.24 12.53 26.70
N PRO A 103 -2.92 12.34 26.86
CA PRO A 103 -2.33 11.01 26.96
C PRO A 103 -2.94 10.15 28.08
N GLU A 104 -3.30 10.78 29.20
CA GLU A 104 -3.86 10.13 30.38
C GLU A 104 -5.28 9.61 30.09
N GLU A 105 -6.14 10.43 29.48
CA GLU A 105 -7.47 10.01 29.03
C GLU A 105 -7.37 8.85 28.04
N ARG A 106 -6.44 8.94 27.08
CA ARG A 106 -6.22 7.89 26.10
C ARG A 106 -5.83 6.58 26.79
N ALA A 107 -4.89 6.62 27.73
CA ALA A 107 -4.43 5.45 28.46
C ALA A 107 -5.58 4.83 29.28
N ALA A 108 -6.38 5.65 29.96
CA ALA A 108 -7.52 5.18 30.76
C ALA A 108 -8.59 4.49 29.91
N VAL A 109 -8.93 5.07 28.75
CA VAL A 109 -9.89 4.46 27.80
C VAL A 109 -9.36 3.14 27.27
N LEU A 110 -8.10 3.07 26.86
CA LEU A 110 -7.50 1.85 26.33
C LEU A 110 -7.44 0.74 27.40
N ALA A 111 -7.01 1.05 28.62
CA ALA A 111 -6.92 0.09 29.70
C ALA A 111 -8.29 -0.49 30.07
N ARG A 112 -9.34 0.35 30.03
CA ARG A 112 -10.72 -0.04 30.33
C ARG A 112 -11.34 -0.94 29.27
N LEU A 113 -11.08 -0.67 27.99
CA LEU A 113 -11.70 -1.40 26.87
C LEU A 113 -10.88 -2.60 26.39
N ALA A 114 -9.59 -2.67 26.71
CA ALA A 114 -8.73 -3.78 26.30
C ALA A 114 -9.26 -5.17 26.69
N PRO A 115 -9.84 -5.41 27.89
CA PRO A 115 -10.38 -6.72 28.26
C PRO A 115 -11.63 -7.15 27.48
N GLU A 116 -12.26 -6.26 26.71
CA GLU A 116 -13.44 -6.59 25.89
C GLU A 116 -13.07 -7.34 24.59
N PHE A 117 -11.77 -7.50 24.29
CA PHE A 117 -11.24 -8.02 23.01
C PHE A 117 -10.07 -8.99 23.20
#